data_AF-S7P8T8-F1
#
_entry.id   AF-S7P8T8-F1
#
_cell.length_a   1.000
_cell.length_b   1.000
_cell.length_c   1.000
_cell.angle_alpha   90.00
_cell.angle_beta   90.00
_cell.angle_gamma   90.00
#
_symmetry.space_group_name_H-M   'P 1'
#
loop_
_entity.id
_entity.type
_entity.pdbx_description
1 polymer ?
#
loop_
_entity_poly.entity_id
_entity_poly.type
_entity_poly.pdbx_seq_one_letter_code
_entity_poly.pdbx_strand_id
1 'polypeptide(L)'
;MGSKGGFTLLGLLIILSVLYDSGHSLRCYNCPNWVGACTVTTNCTANDDTCLWVKVDTRTSYQCWKFENCNYKDLAKQFVGSNLKYNCCQKDLCNRSGGTSITGTMALLVAPLLTAFWKLLI
;
A
#
# COMPACT_ATOMS: atom_id res chain seq x y z
N MET A 1 -38.65 -0.31 29.18
CA MET A 1 -37.81 -1.40 28.65
C MET A 1 -36.89 -0.82 27.58
N GLY A 2 -35.64 -0.53 27.95
CA GLY A 2 -34.69 0.16 27.08
C GLY A 2 -34.24 -0.74 25.93
N SER A 3 -34.27 -0.19 24.71
CA SER A 3 -33.89 -0.87 23.47
C SER A 3 -32.40 -1.27 23.48
N LYS A 4 -32.10 -2.45 24.02
CA LYS A 4 -30.76 -3.07 23.98
C LYS A 4 -30.35 -3.48 22.55
N GLY A 5 -31.29 -3.58 21.62
CA GLY A 5 -31.05 -4.00 20.25
C GLY A 5 -30.46 -2.92 19.33
N GLY A 6 -30.62 -1.64 19.66
CA GLY A 6 -30.08 -0.54 18.84
C GLY A 6 -28.57 -0.42 18.93
N PHE A 7 -28.00 -0.56 20.12
CA PHE A 7 -26.56 -0.42 20.36
C PHE A 7 -25.75 -1.59 19.80
N THR A 8 -26.27 -2.81 19.84
CA THR A 8 -25.62 -3.99 19.25
C THR A 8 -25.58 -3.91 17.73
N LEU A 9 -26.67 -3.43 17.11
CA LEU A 9 -26.76 -3.27 15.66
C LEU A 9 -25.85 -2.15 15.16
N LEU A 10 -25.77 -1.03 15.89
CA LEU A 10 -24.87 0.07 15.56
C LEU A 10 -23.40 -0.33 15.67
N GLY A 11 -23.03 -1.10 16.72
CA GLY A 11 -21.68 -1.62 16.88
C GLY A 11 -21.28 -2.58 15.75
N LEU A 12 -22.18 -3.49 15.36
CA LEU A 12 -21.97 -4.41 14.24
C LEU A 12 -21.75 -3.66 12.91
N LEU A 13 -22.56 -2.63 12.65
CA LEU A 13 -22.44 -1.81 11.43
C LEU A 13 -21.10 -1.06 11.37
N ILE A 14 -20.61 -0.53 12.50
CA ILE A 14 -19.30 0.14 12.57
C ILE A 14 -18.17 -0.86 12.27
N ILE A 15 -18.21 -2.07 12.83
CA ILE A 15 -17.23 -3.12 12.55
C ILE A 15 -17.23 -3.48 11.07
N LEU A 16 -18.40 -3.70 10.47
CA LEU A 16 -18.54 -3.97 9.03
C LEU A 16 -18.01 -2.83 8.17
N SER A 17 -18.18 -1.58 8.60
CA SER A 17 -17.68 -0.39 7.89
C SER A 17 -16.15 -0.29 7.93
N VAL A 18 -15.53 -0.67 9.06
CA VAL A 18 -14.06 -0.67 9.22
C VAL A 18 -13.42 -1.83 8.45
N LEU A 19 -14.12 -2.97 8.33
CA LEU A 19 -13.70 -4.09 7.50
C LEU A 19 -14.02 -3.89 6.01
N TYR A 20 -14.78 -2.86 5.65
CA TYR A 20 -15.07 -2.52 4.27
C TYR A 20 -13.83 -1.89 3.65
N ASP A 21 -12.91 -2.74 3.20
CA ASP A 21 -11.83 -2.33 2.33
C ASP A 21 -12.47 -1.92 1.00
N SER A 22 -12.73 -0.62 0.85
CA SER A 22 -13.14 -0.04 -0.42
C SER A 22 -12.06 -0.39 -1.42
N GLY A 23 -12.33 -1.39 -2.28
CA GLY A 23 -11.42 -1.91 -3.30
C GLY A 23 -11.08 -0.85 -4.34
N HIS A 24 -10.35 0.17 -3.93
CA HIS A 24 -9.71 1.13 -4.81
C HIS A 24 -8.50 0.42 -5.41
N SER A 25 -8.56 0.19 -6.71
CA SER A 25 -7.40 -0.28 -7.46
C SER A 25 -6.27 0.73 -7.29
N LEU A 26 -5.14 0.26 -6.75
CA LEU A 26 -3.95 1.05 -6.53
C LEU A 26 -3.45 1.61 -7.86
N ARG A 27 -3.14 2.90 -7.92
CA ARG A 27 -2.67 3.52 -9.17
C ARG A 27 -1.18 3.84 -9.07
N CYS A 28 -0.38 3.37 -10.01
CA CYS A 28 1.08 3.53 -10.00
C CYS A 28 1.61 4.11 -11.31
N TYR A 29 2.85 4.62 -11.29
CA TYR A 29 3.60 4.83 -12.54
C TYR A 29 4.02 3.47 -13.11
N ASN A 30 3.71 3.22 -14.38
CA ASN A 30 3.94 1.93 -15.03
C ASN A 30 4.65 2.11 -16.39
N CYS A 31 5.97 2.10 -16.35
CA CYS A 31 6.87 2.06 -17.49
C CYS A 31 7.83 0.88 -17.32
N PRO A 32 7.48 -0.32 -17.84
CA PRO A 32 8.30 -1.50 -17.65
C PRO A 32 9.63 -1.42 -18.38
N ASN A 33 9.67 -0.72 -19.51
CA ASN A 33 10.90 -0.43 -20.23
C ASN A 33 11.81 0.50 -19.41
N TRP A 34 13.12 0.27 -19.50
CA TRP A 34 14.13 1.10 -18.86
C TRP A 34 14.06 2.54 -19.37
N VAL A 35 13.51 3.44 -18.57
CA VAL A 35 13.33 4.85 -18.90
C VAL A 35 13.94 5.74 -17.82
N GLY A 36 14.29 6.98 -18.18
CA GLY A 36 14.71 7.98 -17.19
C GLY A 36 13.54 8.45 -16.33
N ALA A 37 12.55 9.09 -16.95
CA ALA A 37 11.33 9.56 -16.30
C ALA A 37 10.11 8.82 -16.87
N CYS A 38 9.22 8.36 -15.99
CA CYS A 38 7.95 7.75 -16.35
C CYS A 38 6.80 8.69 -15.98
N THR A 39 5.91 8.96 -16.94
CA THR A 39 4.68 9.75 -16.73
C THR A 39 3.42 8.92 -16.94
N VAL A 40 3.56 7.69 -17.41
CA VAL A 40 2.44 6.77 -17.66
C VAL A 40 1.90 6.28 -16.33
N THR A 41 0.61 6.54 -16.10
CA THR A 41 -0.12 6.12 -14.91
C THR A 41 -1.03 4.95 -15.25
N THR A 42 -1.11 3.93 -14.41
CA THR A 42 -1.95 2.75 -14.61
C THR A 42 -2.59 2.31 -13.31
N ASN A 43 -3.86 1.89 -13.39
CA ASN A 43 -4.55 1.21 -12.30
C ASN A 43 -4.08 -0.25 -12.25
N CYS A 44 -3.50 -0.65 -11.12
CA CYS A 44 -2.94 -1.98 -10.93
C CYS A 44 -4.03 -3.04 -10.79
N THR A 45 -3.69 -4.28 -11.15
CA THR A 45 -4.63 -5.40 -11.01
C THR A 45 -4.86 -5.72 -9.53
N ALA A 46 -5.93 -6.45 -9.21
CA ALA A 46 -6.19 -6.90 -7.84
C ALA A 46 -5.05 -7.76 -7.25
N ASN A 47 -4.21 -8.35 -8.11
CA ASN A 47 -3.05 -9.13 -7.68
C ASN A 47 -1.81 -8.27 -7.41
N ASP A 48 -1.77 -7.04 -7.92
CA ASP A 48 -0.64 -6.12 -7.84
C ASP A 48 -0.98 -4.99 -6.87
N ASP A 49 -0.78 -5.27 -5.58
CA ASP A 49 -1.15 -4.40 -4.46
C ASP A 49 -0.07 -3.37 -4.08
N THR A 50 0.95 -3.20 -4.92
CA THR A 50 2.14 -2.38 -4.62
C THR A 50 2.68 -1.66 -5.85
N CYS A 51 3.13 -0.41 -5.67
CA CYS A 51 3.93 0.29 -6.68
C CYS A 51 5.42 -0.01 -6.48
N LEU A 52 6.10 -0.44 -7.53
CA LEU A 52 7.54 -0.66 -7.57
C LEU A 52 8.26 0.49 -8.28
N TRP A 53 9.34 0.94 -7.65
CA TRP A 53 10.41 1.71 -8.27
C TRP A 53 11.68 0.87 -8.18
N VAL A 54 12.33 0.60 -9.30
CA VAL A 54 13.59 -0.14 -9.32
C VAL A 54 14.61 0.56 -10.19
N LYS A 55 15.85 0.66 -9.69
CA LYS A 55 16.99 1.20 -10.40
C LYS A 55 18.10 0.16 -10.44
N VAL A 56 18.60 -0.12 -11.63
CA VAL A 56 19.73 -1.01 -11.89
C VAL A 56 20.78 -0.20 -12.65
N ASP A 57 21.96 -0.06 -12.06
CA ASP A 57 23.01 0.83 -12.56
C ASP A 57 22.49 2.26 -12.83
N THR A 58 22.35 2.64 -14.10
CA THR A 58 21.86 3.95 -14.57
C THR A 58 20.42 3.92 -15.06
N ARG A 59 19.80 2.73 -15.14
CA ARG A 59 18.46 2.51 -15.70
C ARG A 59 17.42 2.43 -14.60
N THR A 60 16.22 2.93 -14.86
CA THR A 60 15.11 2.91 -13.89
C THR A 60 13.85 2.35 -14.54
N SER A 61 13.07 1.60 -13.77
CA SER A 61 11.79 1.03 -14.17
C SER A 61 10.76 1.29 -13.07
N TYR A 62 9.52 1.47 -13.49
CA TYR A 62 8.37 1.83 -12.64
C TYR A 62 7.26 0.86 -13.00
N GLN A 63 6.73 0.08 -12.05
CA GLN A 63 5.74 -0.96 -12.38
C GLN A 63 4.72 -1.14 -11.25
N CYS A 64 3.54 -1.63 -11.61
CA CYS A 64 2.68 -2.34 -10.65
C CYS A 64 3.37 -3.65 -10.25
N TRP A 65 3.27 -4.02 -8.98
CA TRP A 65 3.98 -5.15 -8.41
C TRP A 65 3.19 -5.80 -7.28
N LYS A 66 3.63 -6.99 -6.89
CA LYS A 66 3.10 -7.68 -5.73
C LYS A 66 3.96 -7.42 -4.50
N PHE A 67 3.34 -7.11 -3.36
CA PHE A 67 4.05 -6.90 -2.11
C PHE A 67 4.89 -8.13 -1.71
N GLU A 68 4.35 -9.33 -1.91
CA GLU A 68 5.03 -10.61 -1.63
C GLU A 68 6.37 -10.75 -2.37
N ASN A 69 6.46 -10.21 -3.59
CA ASN A 69 7.67 -10.23 -4.42
C ASN A 69 8.50 -8.95 -4.29
N CYS A 70 8.18 -8.05 -3.35
CA CYS A 70 9.00 -6.90 -3.06
C CYS A 70 10.15 -7.26 -2.11
N ASN A 71 11.10 -8.03 -2.61
CA ASN A 71 12.31 -8.36 -1.88
C ASN A 71 13.50 -8.49 -2.84
N TYR A 72 14.70 -8.32 -2.32
CA TYR A 72 15.91 -8.34 -3.14
C TYR A 72 16.07 -9.64 -3.94
N LYS A 73 15.73 -10.79 -3.36
CA LYS A 73 15.93 -12.11 -3.99
C LYS A 73 15.06 -12.27 -5.24
N ASP A 74 13.80 -11.84 -5.19
CA ASP A 74 12.90 -11.94 -6.33
C ASP A 74 13.17 -10.84 -7.36
N LEU A 75 13.45 -9.62 -6.91
CA LEU A 75 13.81 -8.52 -7.80
C LEU A 75 15.12 -8.79 -8.54
N ALA A 76 16.14 -9.37 -7.90
CA ALA A 76 17.41 -9.70 -8.55
C ALA A 76 17.29 -10.81 -9.61
N LYS A 77 16.30 -11.69 -9.52
CA LYS A 77 16.01 -12.68 -10.57
C LYS A 77 15.39 -12.00 -11.80
N GLN A 78 14.55 -11.00 -11.60
CA GLN A 78 13.81 -10.34 -12.68
C GLN A 78 14.57 -9.17 -13.30
N PHE A 79 15.33 -8.44 -12.50
CA PHE A 79 16.12 -7.26 -12.89
C PHE A 79 17.61 -7.58 -12.74
N VAL A 80 18.21 -8.09 -13.81
CA VAL A 80 19.61 -8.51 -13.84
C VAL A 80 20.53 -7.28 -13.99
N GLY A 81 21.54 -7.15 -13.11
CA GLY A 81 22.61 -6.16 -13.23
C GLY A 81 23.43 -5.98 -11.96
N SER A 82 24.41 -5.08 -12.01
CA SER A 82 25.15 -4.65 -10.83
C SER A 82 24.38 -3.53 -10.12
N ASN A 83 24.38 -3.49 -8.79
CA ASN A 83 23.77 -2.39 -8.01
C ASN A 83 22.24 -2.20 -8.19
N LEU A 84 21.47 -3.22 -7.81
CA LEU A 84 20.00 -3.10 -7.73
C LEU A 84 19.59 -2.27 -6.50
N LYS A 85 18.81 -1.22 -6.72
CA LYS A 85 18.10 -0.43 -5.71
C LYS A 85 16.62 -0.48 -5.98
N TYR A 86 15.80 -0.60 -4.94
CA TYR A 86 14.35 -0.68 -5.11
C TYR A 86 13.61 0.02 -3.98
N ASN A 87 12.38 0.40 -4.28
CA ASN A 87 11.42 0.91 -3.33
C ASN A 87 10.01 0.39 -3.67
N CYS A 88 9.26 0.02 -2.65
CA CYS A 88 7.88 -0.44 -2.75
C CYS A 88 6.98 0.34 -1.81
N CYS A 89 5.77 0.65 -2.28
CA CYS A 89 4.80 1.40 -1.51
C CYS A 89 3.38 1.14 -2.01
N GLN A 90 2.38 1.24 -1.13
CA GLN A 90 0.97 0.90 -1.41
C GLN A 90 0.08 2.15 -1.39
N LYS A 91 0.58 3.26 -1.94
CA LYS A 91 -0.16 4.52 -2.07
C LYS A 91 -0.18 4.95 -3.52
N ASP A 92 -1.26 5.60 -3.94
CA ASP A 92 -1.38 6.13 -5.29
C ASP A 92 -0.16 6.97 -5.69
N LEU A 93 0.44 6.62 -6.84
CA LEU A 93 1.56 7.29 -7.49
C LEU A 93 2.81 7.46 -6.61
N CYS A 94 2.97 6.62 -5.59
CA CYS A 94 4.05 6.73 -4.62
C CYS A 94 5.43 6.35 -5.16
N ASN A 95 5.49 5.62 -6.29
CA ASN A 95 6.75 5.20 -6.92
C ASN A 95 7.39 6.29 -7.81
N ARG A 96 7.14 7.57 -7.51
CA ARG A 96 7.80 8.68 -8.22
C ARG A 96 9.32 8.65 -7.99
N SER A 97 10.09 9.01 -9.02
CA SER A 97 11.56 9.08 -8.93
C SER A 97 12.00 9.93 -7.73
N GLY A 98 12.79 9.34 -6.83
CA GLY A 98 13.39 10.05 -5.70
C GLY A 98 12.45 10.36 -4.53
N GLY A 99 11.25 9.77 -4.48
CA GLY A 99 10.38 9.88 -3.31
C GLY A 99 10.91 9.03 -2.16
N THR A 100 11.35 9.68 -1.08
CA THR A 100 11.70 9.06 0.19
C THR A 100 10.57 8.13 0.60
N SER A 101 10.86 6.83 0.66
CA SER A 101 9.96 5.81 1.17
C SER A 101 9.63 6.17 2.61
N ILE A 102 8.47 6.77 2.84
CA ILE A 102 7.90 6.79 4.18
C ILE A 102 7.40 5.36 4.38
N THR A 103 8.32 4.47 4.80
CA THR A 103 8.02 3.15 5.31
C THR A 103 6.90 3.35 6.32
N GLY A 104 5.70 2.91 5.95
CA GLY A 104 4.48 3.15 6.68
C GLY A 104 4.51 2.40 8.00
N THR A 105 5.15 2.97 9.01
CA THR A 105 4.87 2.72 10.41
C THR A 105 3.51 3.36 10.74
N MET A 106 2.44 2.92 10.07
CA MET A 106 1.06 3.25 10.43
C MET A 106 0.49 2.22 11.42
N ALA A 107 1.34 1.57 12.21
CA ALA A 107 0.94 0.59 13.22
C ALA A 107 0.63 1.21 14.60
N LEU A 108 0.71 2.54 14.77
CA LEU A 108 0.70 3.15 16.12
C LEU A 108 -0.57 3.92 16.51
N LEU A 109 -1.60 4.00 15.66
CA LEU A 109 -2.83 4.77 15.98
C LEU A 109 -4.04 3.91 16.36
N VAL A 110 -3.90 2.58 16.47
CA VAL A 110 -4.98 1.71 16.96
C VAL A 110 -5.13 1.81 18.50
N ALA A 111 -4.04 2.11 19.23
CA ALA A 111 -4.04 2.21 20.68
C ALA A 111 -4.97 3.30 21.29
N PRO A 112 -5.06 4.54 20.76
CA PRO A 112 -5.93 5.56 21.36
C PRO A 112 -7.43 5.30 21.15
N LEU A 113 -7.86 4.57 20.12
CA LEU A 113 -9.30 4.31 19.90
C LEU A 113 -9.87 3.33 20.94
N LEU A 114 -9.10 2.33 21.37
CA LEU A 114 -9.52 1.36 22.38
C LEU A 114 -9.73 2.00 23.76
N THR A 115 -8.95 3.04 24.11
CA THR A 115 -9.10 3.74 25.40
C THR A 115 -10.30 4.67 25.45
N ALA A 116 -10.64 5.33 24.33
CA ALA A 116 -11.85 6.14 24.23
C ALA A 116 -13.14 5.29 24.33
N PHE A 117 -13.12 4.08 23.75
CA PHE A 117 -14.26 3.16 23.80
C PHE A 117 -14.50 2.62 25.23
N TRP A 118 -13.44 2.40 26.02
CA TRP A 118 -13.55 1.98 27.43
C TRP A 118 -14.15 3.07 28.34
N LYS A 119 -13.93 4.36 28.03
CA LYS A 119 -14.49 5.48 28.79
C LYS A 119 -15.98 5.75 28.49
N LEU A 120 -16.48 5.28 27.34
CA LEU A 120 -17.88 5.47 26.93
C LEU A 120 -18.80 4.32 27.36
N LEU A 121 -18.22 3.18 27.76
CA LEU A 121 -18.97 1.96 28.15
C LEU A 121 -18.91 1.63 29.65
N ILE A 122 -18.12 2.36 30.45
CA ILE A 122 -18.12 2.32 31.93
C ILE A 122 -18.79 3.57 32.47
#